data_AF-A0A3R7SHV8-F1
#
_entry.id   AF-A0A3R7SHV8-F1
#
_cell.length_a   1.000
_cell.length_b   1.000
_cell.length_c   1.000
_cell.angle_alpha   90.00
_cell.angle_beta   90.00
_cell.angle_gamma   90.00
#
_symmetry.space_group_name_H-M   'P 1'
#
loop_
_entity.id
_entity.type
_entity.pdbx_description
1 polymer ?
#
loop_
_entity_poly.entity_id
_entity_poly.type
_entity_poly.pdbx_seq_one_letter_code
_entity_poly.pdbx_strand_id
1 'polypeptide(L)'
;MLSARTDPPPIDRPDDASLPGGSLMIRTDSQGGMIFSIHAPKAGLVELTADFSGHRERTLAMRRGPGGDWVIRLHPGLICDVYRFRVDGRFVLDPDRHPKIRGQDGIDRTICPSVNENPNIANASKTA
;
A
#
# COMPACT_ATOMS: atom_id res chain seq x y z
N MET A 1 35.43 -15.11 21.02
CA MET A 1 33.95 -15.07 21.05
C MET A 1 33.50 -13.90 20.19
N LEU A 2 32.98 -14.15 19.00
CA LEU A 2 32.37 -13.10 18.15
C LEU A 2 31.00 -13.61 17.70
N SER A 3 29.92 -12.96 18.15
CA SER A 3 28.55 -13.28 17.75
C SER A 3 28.36 -13.02 16.26
N ALA A 4 28.07 -14.07 15.50
CA ALA A 4 27.58 -13.95 14.14
C ALA A 4 26.19 -13.32 14.18
N ARG A 5 26.05 -12.12 13.59
CA ARG A 5 24.74 -11.54 13.27
C ARG A 5 24.20 -12.34 12.09
N THR A 6 23.23 -13.20 12.33
CA THR A 6 22.49 -13.88 11.26
C THR A 6 21.70 -12.81 10.52
N ASP A 7 22.12 -12.49 9.31
CA ASP A 7 21.37 -11.64 8.38
C ASP A 7 20.01 -12.32 8.13
N PRO A 8 18.85 -11.63 8.26
CA PRO A 8 17.58 -12.22 7.88
C PRO A 8 17.60 -12.59 6.39
N PRO A 9 17.03 -13.74 6.00
CA PRO A 9 17.05 -14.19 4.62
C PRO A 9 16.40 -13.15 3.69
N PRO A 10 16.86 -13.06 2.42
CA PRO A 10 16.22 -12.21 1.43
C PRO A 10 14.74 -12.58 1.33
N ILE A 11 13.90 -11.55 1.27
CA ILE A 11 12.44 -11.64 1.22
C ILE A 11 12.06 -12.43 -0.03
N ASP A 12 11.91 -13.74 0.11
CA ASP A 12 11.38 -14.62 -0.92
C ASP A 12 9.91 -14.25 -1.12
N ARG A 13 9.72 -13.41 -2.13
CA ARG A 13 8.64 -13.42 -3.11
C ARG A 13 7.28 -13.98 -2.62
N PRO A 14 6.28 -13.12 -2.35
CA PRO A 14 4.92 -13.58 -2.09
C PRO A 14 4.26 -13.96 -3.42
N ASP A 15 4.57 -15.16 -3.91
CA ASP A 15 4.13 -15.68 -5.21
C ASP A 15 2.64 -16.05 -5.30
N ASP A 16 1.82 -15.70 -4.30
CA ASP A 16 0.38 -15.98 -4.28
C ASP A 16 -0.50 -14.71 -4.20
N ALA A 17 0.09 -13.52 -4.34
CA ALA A 17 -0.64 -12.25 -4.42
C ALA A 17 -0.92 -11.81 -5.87
N SER A 18 -0.88 -12.72 -6.85
CA SER A 18 -1.26 -12.41 -8.23
C SER A 18 -2.79 -12.32 -8.35
N LEU A 19 -3.31 -11.12 -8.13
CA LEU A 19 -4.65 -10.75 -8.55
C LEU A 19 -4.70 -10.67 -10.09
N PRO A 20 -5.69 -11.30 -10.75
CA PRO A 20 -5.86 -11.18 -12.19
C PRO A 20 -6.36 -9.77 -12.54
N GLY A 21 -5.47 -8.94 -13.07
CA GLY A 21 -5.75 -7.58 -13.52
C GLY A 21 -5.16 -6.55 -12.56
N GLY A 22 -4.25 -5.70 -13.08
CA GLY A 22 -3.48 -4.71 -12.32
C GLY A 22 -4.33 -4.03 -11.25
N SER A 23 -4.12 -4.45 -10.01
CA SER A 23 -5.01 -4.14 -8.89
C SER A 23 -4.40 -2.99 -8.15
N LEU A 24 -4.68 -1.77 -8.64
CA LEU A 24 -4.41 -0.56 -7.90
C LEU A 24 -5.07 -0.71 -6.51
N MET A 25 -4.26 -0.92 -5.47
CA MET A 25 -4.74 -1.23 -4.12
C MET A 25 -5.31 0.02 -3.42
N ILE A 26 -5.33 1.14 -4.13
CA ILE A 26 -5.94 2.41 -3.76
C ILE A 26 -6.74 2.97 -4.93
N ARG A 27 -7.95 3.46 -4.69
CA ARG A 27 -8.78 4.15 -5.68
C ARG A 27 -9.45 5.35 -5.05
N THR A 28 -9.78 6.37 -5.85
CA THR A 28 -10.59 7.50 -5.40
C THR A 28 -12.04 7.28 -5.82
N ASP A 29 -13.00 7.56 -4.92
CA ASP A 29 -14.42 7.53 -5.26
C ASP A 29 -14.94 8.87 -5.80
N SER A 30 -16.19 8.89 -6.23
CA SER A 30 -16.84 10.09 -6.78
C SER A 30 -17.01 11.24 -5.80
N GLN A 31 -16.86 11.00 -4.49
CA GLN A 31 -16.93 12.01 -3.43
C GLN A 31 -15.53 12.52 -3.03
N GLY A 32 -14.47 12.01 -3.65
CA GLY A 32 -13.08 12.36 -3.29
C GLY A 32 -12.54 11.59 -2.08
N GLY A 33 -13.21 10.52 -1.65
CA GLY A 33 -12.70 9.60 -0.63
C GLY A 33 -11.70 8.62 -1.24
N MET A 34 -10.71 8.19 -0.45
CA MET A 34 -9.76 7.14 -0.84
C MET A 34 -10.24 5.78 -0.33
N ILE A 35 -10.32 4.81 -1.23
CA ILE A 35 -10.66 3.42 -0.96
C ILE A 35 -9.39 2.61 -1.12
N PHE A 36 -8.97 1.94 -0.05
CA PHE A 36 -7.89 0.98 -0.07
C PHE A 36 -8.49 -0.43 -0.04
N SER A 37 -7.98 -1.31 -0.90
CA SER A 37 -8.44 -2.68 -0.99
C SER A 37 -7.30 -3.66 -1.23
N ILE A 38 -7.37 -4.83 -0.60
CA ILE A 38 -6.44 -5.94 -0.85
C ILE A 38 -7.20 -7.27 -0.74
N HIS A 39 -6.89 -8.21 -1.63
CA HIS A 39 -7.43 -9.56 -1.57
C HIS A 39 -6.54 -10.45 -0.68
N ALA A 40 -7.07 -10.92 0.44
CA ALA A 40 -6.37 -11.77 1.39
C ALA A 40 -7.36 -12.72 2.09
N PRO A 41 -7.88 -13.76 1.39
CA PRO A 41 -8.97 -14.60 1.88
C PRO A 41 -8.64 -15.38 3.15
N LYS A 42 -7.37 -15.74 3.32
CA LYS A 42 -6.84 -16.51 4.44
C LYS A 42 -6.40 -15.66 5.62
N ALA A 43 -6.43 -14.32 5.50
CA ALA A 43 -5.96 -13.43 6.55
C ALA A 43 -6.92 -13.42 7.75
N GLY A 44 -6.36 -13.36 8.96
CA GLY A 44 -7.11 -13.14 10.20
C GLY A 44 -7.30 -11.65 10.51
N LEU A 45 -6.30 -10.83 10.18
CA LEU A 45 -6.31 -9.39 10.36
C LEU A 45 -5.59 -8.70 9.20
N VAL A 46 -6.21 -7.66 8.67
CA VAL A 46 -5.57 -6.73 7.74
C VAL A 46 -5.69 -5.31 8.26
N GLU A 47 -4.56 -4.62 8.32
CA GLU A 47 -4.46 -3.22 8.72
C GLU A 47 -3.86 -2.38 7.58
N LEU A 48 -4.31 -1.14 7.46
CA LEU A 48 -3.69 -0.12 6.62
C LEU A 48 -2.84 0.78 7.51
N THR A 49 -1.54 0.86 7.24
CA THR A 49 -0.67 1.89 7.81
C THR A 49 -0.42 2.96 6.76
N ALA A 50 -0.82 4.20 7.04
CA ALA A 50 -0.65 5.30 6.10
C ALA A 50 -0.28 6.60 6.85
N ASP A 51 0.47 7.46 6.16
CA ASP A 51 0.80 8.81 6.63
C ASP A 51 -0.25 9.79 6.12
N PHE A 52 -0.99 10.39 7.06
CA PHE A 52 -2.02 11.38 6.78
C PHE A 52 -1.55 12.76 7.23
N SER A 53 -1.28 13.65 6.27
CA SER A 53 -0.94 15.06 6.51
C SER A 53 0.30 15.31 7.38
N GLY A 54 1.49 14.98 6.88
CA GLY A 54 2.76 15.51 7.41
C GLY A 54 3.36 14.75 8.60
N HIS A 55 3.61 13.44 8.44
CA HIS A 55 4.46 12.60 9.30
C HIS A 55 3.79 11.98 10.53
N ARG A 56 2.49 11.71 10.46
CA ARG A 56 1.84 10.86 11.48
C ARG A 56 1.25 9.63 10.82
N GLU A 57 2.07 8.56 10.82
CA GLU A 57 1.59 7.24 10.48
C GLU A 57 0.47 6.83 11.42
N ARG A 58 -0.65 6.39 10.84
CA ARG A 58 -1.75 5.76 11.56
C ARG A 58 -1.99 4.39 10.99
N THR A 59 -2.26 3.44 11.89
CA THR A 59 -2.68 2.09 11.53
C THR A 59 -4.17 1.95 11.77
N LEU A 60 -4.90 1.54 10.74
CA LEU A 60 -6.35 1.41 10.73
C LEU A 60 -6.73 -0.03 10.36
N ALA A 61 -7.54 -0.69 11.18
CA ALA A 61 -8.07 -2.01 10.85
C ALA A 61 -8.99 -1.93 9.63
N MET A 62 -8.80 -2.84 8.67
CA MET A 62 -9.63 -2.93 7.48
C MET A 62 -10.84 -3.82 7.74
N ARG A 63 -11.93 -3.56 7.01
CA ARG A 63 -13.14 -4.39 7.08
C ARG A 63 -13.02 -5.54 6.09
N ARG A 64 -13.25 -6.76 6.56
CA ARG A 64 -13.36 -7.94 5.70
C ARG A 64 -14.66 -7.85 4.87
N GLY A 65 -14.50 -7.82 3.56
CA GLY A 65 -15.56 -7.90 2.56
C GLY A 65 -15.82 -9.35 2.10
N PRO A 66 -16.75 -9.52 1.16
CA PRO A 66 -17.02 -10.82 0.55
C PRO A 66 -15.81 -11.34 -0.23
N GLY A 67 -15.74 -12.65 -0.45
CA GLY A 67 -14.71 -13.25 -1.31
C GLY A 67 -13.28 -13.22 -0.76
N GLY A 68 -13.05 -12.66 0.44
CA GLY A 68 -11.70 -12.51 0.99
C GLY A 68 -11.05 -11.16 0.72
N ASP A 69 -11.81 -10.21 0.19
CA ASP A 69 -11.36 -8.83 0.05
C ASP A 69 -11.36 -8.12 1.39
N TRP A 70 -10.43 -7.21 1.58
CA TRP A 70 -10.35 -6.31 2.71
C TRP A 70 -10.44 -4.90 2.19
N VAL A 71 -11.29 -4.08 2.80
CA VAL A 71 -11.54 -2.72 2.35
C VAL A 71 -11.57 -1.73 3.50
N ILE A 72 -10.98 -0.56 3.28
CA ILE A 72 -11.21 0.62 4.12
C ILE A 72 -11.43 1.83 3.22
N ARG A 73 -12.42 2.64 3.59
CA ARG A 73 -12.70 3.92 2.94
C ARG A 73 -12.35 5.04 3.90
N LEU A 74 -11.53 5.97 3.44
CA LEU A 74 -11.20 7.20 4.14
C LEU A 74 -12.10 8.32 3.65
N HIS A 75 -12.45 9.22 4.57
CA HIS A 75 -13.29 10.36 4.25
C HIS A 75 -12.59 11.30 3.26
N PRO A 76 -13.36 11.97 2.39
CA PRO A 76 -12.84 13.05 1.56
C PRO A 76 -12.10 14.10 2.38
N GLY A 77 -11.04 14.68 1.81
CA GLY A 77 -10.21 15.70 2.46
C GLY A 77 -9.05 15.15 3.30
N LEU A 78 -8.95 13.83 3.48
CA LEU A 78 -7.72 13.20 3.97
C LEU A 78 -6.69 13.11 2.84
N ILE A 79 -5.51 13.69 3.06
CA ILE A 79 -4.36 13.58 2.17
C ILE A 79 -3.50 12.43 2.68
N CYS A 80 -3.17 11.50 1.80
CA CYS A 80 -2.23 10.42 2.07
C CYS A 80 -0.93 10.68 1.28
N ASP A 81 0.21 10.57 1.95
CA ASP A 81 1.52 10.67 1.30
C ASP A 81 2.05 9.27 0.94
N VAL A 82 2.02 8.36 1.91
CA VAL A 82 2.52 6.99 1.76
C VAL A 82 1.64 5.99 2.51
N TYR A 83 1.59 4.74 2.03
CA TYR A 83 0.85 3.65 2.67
C TYR A 83 1.53 2.29 2.52
N ARG A 84 1.10 1.36 3.37
CA ARG A 84 1.40 -0.08 3.33
C ARG A 84 0.28 -0.87 4.01
N PHE A 85 0.08 -2.10 3.59
CA PHE A 85 -0.80 -3.04 4.30
C PHE A 85 0.00 -3.84 5.30
N ARG A 86 -0.68 -4.29 6.37
CA ARG A 86 -0.18 -5.28 7.30
C ARG A 86 -1.15 -6.45 7.35
N VAL A 87 -0.77 -7.58 6.78
CA VAL A 87 -1.58 -8.80 6.70
C VAL A 87 -1.00 -9.79 7.71
N ASP A 88 -1.77 -10.14 8.75
CA ASP A 88 -1.34 -11.03 9.84
C ASP A 88 0.05 -10.69 10.39
N GLY A 89 0.31 -9.39 10.56
CA GLY A 89 1.56 -8.88 11.11
C GLY A 89 2.67 -8.59 10.08
N ARG A 90 2.53 -9.04 8.83
CA ARG A 90 3.52 -8.87 7.74
C ARG A 90 3.20 -7.68 6.85
N PHE A 91 4.21 -6.88 6.51
CA PHE A 91 4.03 -5.75 5.61
C PHE A 91 3.89 -6.21 4.16
N VAL A 92 2.87 -5.68 3.48
CA VAL A 92 2.59 -5.91 2.06
C VAL A 92 2.50 -4.55 1.36
N LEU A 93 3.26 -4.40 0.28
CA LEU A 93 3.24 -3.23 -0.57
C LEU A 93 2.30 -3.46 -1.75
N ASP A 94 1.85 -2.38 -2.36
CA ASP A 94 1.15 -2.47 -3.63
C ASP A 94 2.15 -2.93 -4.71
N PRO A 95 1.96 -4.10 -5.33
CA PRO A 95 2.88 -4.65 -6.32
C PRO A 95 2.86 -3.84 -7.62
N ASP A 96 1.69 -3.31 -7.99
CA ASP A 96 1.45 -2.68 -9.29
C ASP A 96 1.73 -1.17 -9.25
N ARG A 97 2.08 -0.64 -8.08
CA ARG A 97 2.29 0.79 -7.87
C ARG A 97 3.74 1.17 -7.63
N HIS A 98 4.20 2.11 -8.45
CA HIS A 98 5.52 2.71 -8.42
C HIS A 98 5.37 4.24 -8.55
N PRO A 99 6.20 5.05 -7.88
CA PRO A 99 7.39 4.69 -7.11
C PRO A 99 7.09 4.16 -5.70
N LYS A 100 8.04 3.40 -5.15
CA LYS A 100 8.11 3.00 -3.74
C LYS A 100 9.21 3.81 -3.06
N ILE A 101 8.99 4.24 -1.82
CA ILE A 101 9.99 4.99 -1.04
C ILE A 101 10.50 4.08 0.07
N ARG A 102 11.83 3.97 0.18
CA ARG A 102 12.47 3.36 1.34
C ARG A 102 12.52 4.38 2.47
N GLY A 103 11.85 4.10 3.58
CA GLY A 103 11.94 4.96 4.75
C GLY A 103 13.31 4.92 5.42
N GLN A 104 13.58 5.90 6.28
CA GLN A 104 14.81 5.94 7.08
C GLN A 104 14.93 4.75 8.05
N ASP A 105 13.80 4.15 8.42
CA ASP A 105 13.69 2.92 9.18
C ASP A 105 14.03 1.65 8.36
N GLY A 106 14.37 1.81 7.08
CA GLY A 106 14.64 0.71 6.16
C GLY A 106 13.38 -0.02 5.69
N ILE A 107 12.18 0.51 6.00
CA ILE A 107 10.93 -0.10 5.59
C ILE A 107 10.37 0.61 4.37
N ASP A 108 10.07 -0.18 3.34
CA ASP A 108 9.51 0.34 2.11
C ASP A 108 8.04 0.73 2.27
N ARG A 109 7.62 1.75 1.53
CA ARG A 109 6.26 2.29 1.50
C ARG A 109 5.83 2.58 0.08
N THR A 110 4.54 2.48 -0.20
CA THR A 110 3.95 2.85 -1.50
C THR A 110 3.50 4.31 -1.45
N ILE A 111 3.87 5.12 -2.45
CA ILE A 111 3.43 6.52 -2.54
C ILE A 111 1.93 6.56 -2.87
N CYS A 112 1.12 7.38 -2.18
CA CYS A 112 -0.30 7.60 -2.48
C CYS A 112 -0.50 8.42 -3.78
N PRO A 113 -1.63 8.33 -4.49
CA PRO A 113 -1.80 9.08 -5.74
C PRO A 113 -1.84 10.54 -5.37
N SER A 114 -1.00 11.35 -6.03
CA SER A 114 -1.13 12.78 -5.83
C SER A 114 -2.50 13.18 -6.40
N VAL A 115 -3.26 14.01 -5.68
CA VAL A 115 -4.57 14.53 -6.14
C VAL A 115 -4.46 15.31 -7.47
N ASN A 116 -3.23 15.51 -7.96
CA ASN A 116 -2.85 16.21 -9.17
C ASN A 116 -2.43 15.27 -10.32
N GLU A 117 -2.39 13.95 -10.10
CA GLU A 117 -2.19 12.97 -11.18
C GLU A 117 -3.49 12.82 -11.96
N ASN A 118 -3.73 13.79 -12.83
CA ASN A 118 -4.64 13.63 -13.95
C ASN A 118 -4.13 12.45 -14.80
N PRO A 119 -4.91 11.37 -15.01
CA PRO A 119 -4.48 10.18 -15.76
C PRO A 119 -4.10 10.48 -17.22
N ASN A 120 -4.35 11.70 -17.71
CA ASN A 120 -3.94 12.17 -19.02
C ASN A 120 -2.49 12.71 -19.13
N ILE A 121 -1.70 12.75 -18.05
CA ILE A 121 -0.30 13.27 -18.10
C ILE A 121 0.76 12.13 -18.04
N ALA A 122 0.35 10.86 -18.13
CA ALA A 122 1.31 9.75 -18.18
C ALA A 122 2.17 9.69 -19.48
N ASN A 123 1.95 10.59 -20.45
CA ASN A 123 2.70 10.65 -21.71
C ASN A 123 3.43 11.99 -21.96
N ALA A 124 3.86 12.70 -20.92
CA ALA A 124 4.66 13.93 -21.08
C ALA A 124 5.99 13.87 -20.34
N SER A 125 6.76 12.79 -20.53
CA SER A 125 8.20 12.75 -20.20
C SER A 125 8.90 11.66 -21.02
N LYS A 126 8.73 11.68 -22.35
CA LYS A 126 9.60 10.92 -23.26
C LYS A 126 9.68 11.57 -24.65
N THR A 127 10.27 12.75 -24.72
CA THR A 127 10.83 13.35 -25.95
C THR A 127 11.88 14.35 -25.47
N ALA A 128 13.15 13.97 -25.39
CA ALA A 128 14.19 14.02 -26.44
C ALA A 128 15.17 15.15 -26.11
#